data_AF-A0A5K1B1G2-F1
#
_entry.id   AF-A0A5K1B1G2-F1
#
_cell.length_a   1.000
_cell.length_b   1.000
_cell.length_c   1.000
_cell.angle_alpha   90.00
_cell.angle_beta   90.00
_cell.angle_gamma   90.00
#
_symmetry.space_group_name_H-M   'P 1'
#
loop_
_entity.id
_entity.type
_entity.pdbx_description
1 polymer ?
#
loop_
_entity_poly.entity_id
_entity_poly.type
_entity_poly.pdbx_seq_one_letter_code
_entity_poly.pdbx_strand_id
1 'polypeptide(L)'
;FEQIVSPTSVGHFSQYKLLRLLLKRLLNMGFHIFTADRCNSDQVPGGKWEKKILMGHECKSFSFTDDGIMVKTSFHKEGKLVERNIPCSILIGADGAGSTVRKLVGIDMEGERNMQNLVSVHFLSQNLGKYLLHERPGMLFFIFNPEAIGVLVAHDLNEGEFVLQVIYFEFLVPTSKSLSASYLV
;
A
#
# COMPACT_ATOMS: atom_id res chain seq x y z
N PHE A 1 -0.68 -30.70 -23.41
CA PHE A 1 -0.65 -29.26 -23.12
C PHE A 1 0.14 -28.98 -21.85
N GLU A 2 1.42 -29.33 -21.80
CA GLU A 2 2.29 -28.92 -20.69
C GLU A 2 3.58 -28.35 -21.28
N GLN A 3 3.45 -27.17 -21.89
CA GLN A 3 4.61 -26.36 -22.20
C GLN A 3 4.90 -25.52 -20.95
N ILE A 4 5.98 -25.86 -20.25
CA ILE A 4 6.47 -25.04 -19.13
C ILE A 4 7.03 -23.76 -19.73
N VAL A 5 6.25 -22.68 -19.66
CA VAL A 5 6.63 -21.35 -20.18
C VAL A 5 7.50 -20.54 -19.21
N SER A 6 7.55 -20.95 -17.93
CA SER A 6 8.32 -20.29 -16.88
C SER A 6 8.78 -21.30 -15.83
N PRO A 7 10.01 -21.18 -15.29
CA PRO A 7 10.47 -22.01 -14.17
C PRO A 7 9.82 -21.63 -12.83
N THR A 8 8.95 -20.60 -12.79
CA THR A 8 8.32 -20.10 -11.57
C THR A 8 6.80 -20.03 -11.73
N SER A 9 6.08 -20.47 -10.69
CA SER A 9 4.62 -20.45 -10.60
C SER A 9 4.10 -19.11 -10.07
N VAL A 10 2.79 -18.86 -10.29
CA VAL A 10 2.09 -17.71 -9.70
C VAL A 10 2.07 -17.85 -8.18
N GLY A 11 2.46 -16.79 -7.48
CA GLY A 11 2.35 -16.69 -6.02
C GLY A 11 1.19 -15.79 -5.61
N HIS A 12 0.43 -16.19 -4.60
CA HIS A 12 -0.63 -15.38 -4.00
C HIS A 12 -0.23 -14.95 -2.59
N PHE A 13 0.04 -13.66 -2.42
CA PHE A 13 0.42 -13.08 -1.13
C PHE A 13 -0.34 -11.78 -0.93
N SER A 14 -0.93 -11.60 0.27
CA SER A 14 -1.39 -10.28 0.68
C SER A 14 -0.22 -9.31 0.79
N GLN A 15 -0.47 -8.03 0.48
CA GLN A 15 0.58 -7.02 0.39
C GLN A 15 1.41 -6.91 1.67
N TYR A 16 0.78 -6.99 2.85
CA TYR A 16 1.52 -6.88 4.12
C TYR A 16 2.44 -8.07 4.39
N LYS A 17 2.06 -9.29 3.97
CA LYS A 17 2.92 -10.48 4.10
C LYS A 17 4.13 -10.35 3.18
N LEU A 18 3.90 -9.96 1.93
CA LEU A 18 4.99 -9.74 0.96
C LEU A 18 5.94 -8.62 1.42
N LEU A 19 5.39 -7.48 1.86
CA LEU A 19 6.19 -6.35 2.32
C LEU A 19 7.07 -6.71 3.53
N ARG A 20 6.55 -7.52 4.47
CA ARG A 20 7.36 -8.03 5.60
C ARG A 20 8.54 -8.89 5.14
N LEU A 21 8.33 -9.76 4.13
CA LEU A 21 9.40 -10.58 3.57
C LEU A 21 10.47 -9.72 2.87
N LEU A 22 10.04 -8.73 2.07
CA LEU A 22 10.95 -7.79 1.41
C LEU A 22 11.76 -6.98 2.43
N LEU A 23 11.11 -6.47 3.47
CA LEU A 23 11.76 -5.74 4.54
C LEU A 23 12.79 -6.61 5.28
N LYS A 24 12.42 -7.84 5.63
CA LYS A 24 13.35 -8.81 6.26
C LYS A 24 14.58 -9.05 5.39
N ARG A 25 14.40 -9.18 4.06
CA ARG A 25 15.51 -9.33 3.11
C ARG A 25 16.42 -8.10 3.10
N LEU A 26 15.86 -6.89 3.10
CA LEU A 26 16.64 -5.65 3.16
C LEU A 26 17.44 -5.56 4.47
N LEU A 27 16.84 -5.89 5.61
CA LEU A 27 17.53 -5.92 6.90
C LEU A 27 18.73 -6.89 6.88
N ASN A 28 18.56 -8.08 6.30
CA ASN A 28 19.64 -9.05 6.13
C ASN A 28 20.77 -8.57 5.20
N MET A 29 20.49 -7.62 4.30
CA MET A 29 21.49 -6.97 3.42
C MET A 29 22.18 -5.76 4.09
N GLY A 30 21.88 -5.51 5.37
CA GLY A 30 22.45 -4.43 6.17
C GLY A 30 21.71 -3.10 6.04
N PHE A 31 20.43 -3.13 5.67
CA PHE A 31 19.59 -1.93 5.77
C PHE A 31 19.14 -1.68 7.21
N HIS A 32 18.99 -0.41 7.56
CA HIS A 32 18.56 0.02 8.89
C HIS A 32 17.32 0.90 8.80
N ILE A 33 16.30 0.58 9.61
CA ILE A 33 15.05 1.33 9.69
C ILE A 33 15.20 2.42 10.75
N PHE A 34 14.89 3.66 10.37
CA PHE A 34 14.83 4.80 11.27
C PHE A 34 13.41 5.35 11.26
N THR A 35 12.85 5.50 12.46
CA THR A 35 11.61 6.25 12.67
C THR A 35 11.93 7.67 13.07
N ALA A 36 11.01 8.59 12.82
CA ALA A 36 11.17 10.00 13.15
C ALA A 36 11.54 10.25 14.62
N ASP A 37 10.98 9.47 15.55
CA ASP A 37 11.25 9.59 17.00
C ASP A 37 12.65 9.13 17.40
N ARG A 38 13.26 8.22 16.63
CA ARG A 38 14.62 7.72 16.88
C ARG A 38 15.69 8.50 16.13
N CYS A 39 15.28 9.50 15.35
CA CYS A 39 16.19 10.36 14.62
C CYS A 39 16.70 11.47 15.55
N ASN A 40 17.65 11.14 16.41
CA ASN A 40 18.48 12.15 17.05
C ASN A 40 19.25 12.88 15.95
N SER A 41 19.08 14.20 15.91
CA SER A 41 19.61 15.11 14.89
C SER A 41 21.13 15.02 14.72
N ASP A 42 21.83 14.41 15.68
CA ASP A 42 23.28 14.58 15.85
C ASP A 42 24.11 13.28 15.70
N GLN A 43 23.55 12.21 15.10
CA GLN A 43 24.30 10.96 14.87
C GLN A 43 24.52 10.59 13.40
N VAL A 44 24.59 11.57 12.50
CA VAL A 44 25.26 11.34 11.21
C VAL A 44 26.24 12.47 10.92
N PRO A 45 27.41 12.49 11.59
CA PRO A 45 28.54 13.24 11.06
C PRO A 45 28.95 12.59 9.73
N GLY A 46 28.76 13.29 8.61
CA GLY A 46 29.33 12.88 7.31
C GLY A 46 28.47 11.98 6.40
N GLY A 47 27.26 12.41 6.07
CA GLY A 47 26.78 12.32 4.67
C GLY A 47 26.46 10.95 4.05
N LYS A 48 26.48 9.83 4.78
CA LYS A 48 26.08 8.52 4.21
C LYS A 48 24.63 8.16 4.53
N TRP A 49 23.77 8.33 3.53
CA TRP A 49 22.36 7.92 3.53
C TRP A 49 22.15 6.48 3.01
N GLU A 50 23.24 5.82 2.63
CA GLU A 50 23.24 4.46 2.09
C GLU A 50 22.58 3.48 3.07
N LYS A 51 21.76 2.59 2.52
CA LYS A 51 21.07 1.50 3.24
C LYS A 51 20.19 1.97 4.41
N LYS A 52 19.70 3.22 4.40
CA LYS A 52 18.76 3.73 5.42
C LYS A 52 17.34 3.74 4.89
N ILE A 53 16.39 3.28 5.71
CA ILE A 53 14.96 3.36 5.45
C ILE A 53 14.35 4.35 6.44
N LEU A 54 14.03 5.55 5.96
CA LEU A 54 13.51 6.64 6.78
C LEU A 54 11.97 6.61 6.81
N MET A 55 11.40 5.91 7.78
CA MET A 55 9.95 5.82 7.93
C MET A 55 9.37 7.13 8.46
N GLY A 56 8.18 7.50 7.97
CA GLY A 56 7.49 8.73 8.34
C GLY A 56 8.05 10.02 7.71
N HIS A 57 9.04 9.90 6.81
CA HIS A 57 9.53 11.02 6.02
C HIS A 57 8.73 11.12 4.72
N GLU A 58 8.24 12.32 4.41
CA GLU A 58 7.47 12.62 3.22
C GLU A 58 8.27 13.54 2.30
N CYS A 59 8.35 13.23 1.01
CA CYS A 59 8.96 14.11 0.01
C CYS A 59 8.04 15.31 -0.29
N LYS A 60 8.55 16.54 -0.17
CA LYS A 60 7.79 17.77 -0.43
C LYS A 60 8.21 18.45 -1.74
N SER A 61 9.51 18.53 -1.99
CA SER A 61 10.07 19.11 -3.21
C SER A 61 11.47 18.58 -3.47
N PHE A 62 12.01 18.86 -4.65
CA PHE A 62 13.43 18.66 -4.94
C PHE A 62 13.93 19.73 -5.92
N SER A 63 15.23 19.98 -5.92
CA SER A 63 15.89 20.88 -6.85
C SER A 63 17.16 20.23 -7.40
N PHE A 64 17.51 20.58 -8.63
CA PHE A 64 18.78 20.18 -9.22
C PHE A 64 19.89 21.13 -8.74
N THR A 65 21.03 20.55 -8.41
CA THR A 65 22.27 21.24 -8.03
C THR A 65 23.39 20.75 -8.93
N ASP A 66 24.53 21.45 -8.97
CA ASP A 66 25.68 21.02 -9.77
C ASP A 66 26.16 19.60 -9.41
N ASP A 67 25.98 19.19 -8.14
CA ASP A 67 26.39 17.87 -7.62
C ASP A 67 25.27 16.79 -7.64
N GLY A 68 24.09 17.07 -8.22
CA GLY A 68 22.98 16.12 -8.29
C GLY A 68 21.61 16.70 -7.92
N ILE A 69 20.88 16.03 -7.04
CA ILE A 69 19.51 16.39 -6.63
C ILE A 69 19.49 16.62 -5.12
N MET A 70 18.90 17.74 -4.72
CA MET A 70 18.61 18.04 -3.32
C MET A 70 17.13 17.79 -3.06
N VAL A 71 16.81 16.78 -2.25
CA VAL A 71 15.42 16.43 -1.91
C VAL A 71 15.05 17.04 -0.57
N LYS A 72 13.98 17.83 -0.54
CA LYS A 72 13.39 18.34 0.70
C LYS A 72 12.32 17.35 1.18
N THR A 73 12.51 16.88 2.41
CA THR A 73 11.60 15.97 3.12
C THR A 73 11.05 16.61 4.38
N SER A 74 9.90 16.16 4.85
CA SER A 74 9.33 16.54 6.13
C SER A 74 8.94 15.33 6.96
N PHE A 75 9.08 15.41 8.28
CA PHE A 75 8.65 14.37 9.22
C PHE A 75 8.17 14.98 10.53
N HIS A 76 7.39 14.24 11.31
CA HIS A 76 6.93 14.69 12.63
C HIS A 76 7.89 14.20 13.72
N LYS A 77 8.38 15.10 14.56
CA LYS A 77 9.17 14.78 15.75
C LYS A 77 8.58 15.51 16.96
N GLU A 78 8.22 14.77 18.00
CA GLU A 78 7.60 15.34 19.22
C GLU A 78 6.38 16.22 18.91
N GLY A 79 5.55 15.80 17.95
CA GLY A 79 4.36 16.54 17.50
C GLY A 79 4.62 17.75 16.62
N LYS A 80 5.88 18.09 16.32
CA LYS A 80 6.25 19.21 15.44
C LYS A 80 6.69 18.71 14.07
N LEU A 81 6.29 19.42 13.01
CA LEU A 81 6.78 19.18 11.67
C LEU A 81 8.20 19.72 11.53
N VAL A 82 9.12 18.88 11.07
CA VAL A 82 10.53 19.21 10.84
C VAL A 82 10.88 18.94 9.39
N GLU A 83 11.60 19.86 8.76
CA GLU A 83 12.13 19.69 7.40
C GLU A 83 13.59 19.21 7.41
N ARG A 84 13.95 18.46 6.37
CA ARG A 84 15.32 17.97 6.16
C ARG A 84 15.63 17.88 4.67
N ASN A 85 16.84 18.30 4.31
CA ASN A 85 17.38 18.16 2.96
C ASN A 85 18.26 16.90 2.87
N ILE A 86 18.08 16.13 1.81
CA ILE A 86 18.81 14.88 1.53
C ILE A 86 19.39 14.98 0.11
N PRO A 87 20.73 15.03 -0.03
CA PRO A 87 21.38 14.98 -1.34
C PRO A 87 21.35 13.56 -1.91
N CYS A 88 21.09 13.43 -3.21
CA CYS A 88 21.21 12.18 -3.95
C CYS A 88 21.57 12.43 -5.42
N SER A 89 22.14 11.43 -6.09
CA SER A 89 22.41 11.50 -7.53
C SER A 89 21.21 11.09 -8.38
N ILE A 90 20.33 10.25 -7.82
CA ILE A 90 19.14 9.71 -8.49
C ILE A 90 17.97 9.75 -7.51
N LEU A 91 16.82 10.20 -7.99
CA LEU A 91 15.55 10.15 -7.29
C LEU A 91 14.59 9.21 -8.03
N ILE A 92 14.08 8.19 -7.33
CA ILE A 92 13.10 7.24 -7.88
C ILE A 92 11.72 7.54 -7.28
N GLY A 93 10.77 7.91 -8.14
CA GLY A 93 9.37 8.14 -7.75
C GLY A 93 8.58 6.84 -7.62
N ALA A 94 8.63 6.21 -6.45
CA ALA A 94 7.85 5.02 -6.09
C ALA A 94 6.78 5.32 -5.02
N ASP A 95 6.17 6.51 -5.09
CA ASP A 95 5.30 7.11 -4.08
C ASP A 95 3.78 6.94 -4.37
N GLY A 96 3.43 5.97 -5.22
CA GLY A 96 2.05 5.52 -5.44
C GLY A 96 1.23 6.34 -6.43
N ALA A 97 -0.06 6.02 -6.55
CA ALA A 97 -0.97 6.63 -7.55
C ALA A 97 -1.02 8.17 -7.45
N GLY A 98 -0.95 8.69 -6.22
CA GLY A 98 -0.92 10.11 -5.90
C GLY A 98 0.43 10.81 -6.09
N SER A 99 1.41 10.16 -6.72
CA SER A 99 2.83 10.55 -6.81
C SER A 99 3.08 12.06 -6.81
N THR A 100 3.75 12.53 -5.75
CA THR A 100 4.27 13.89 -5.62
C THR A 100 5.45 14.08 -6.57
N VAL A 101 6.34 13.08 -6.69
CA VAL A 101 7.51 13.17 -7.58
C VAL A 101 7.09 13.40 -9.03
N ARG A 102 6.12 12.63 -9.54
CA ARG A 102 5.55 12.79 -10.89
C ARG A 102 4.99 14.19 -11.11
N LYS A 103 4.21 14.70 -10.16
CA LYS A 103 3.61 16.05 -10.23
C LYS A 103 4.69 17.14 -10.28
N LEU A 104 5.74 17.00 -9.48
CA LEU A 104 6.84 17.98 -9.42
C LEU A 104 7.67 18.05 -10.72
N VAL A 105 7.78 16.95 -11.47
CA VAL A 105 8.41 16.95 -12.80
C VAL A 105 7.44 17.33 -13.94
N GLY A 106 6.18 17.65 -13.62
CA GLY A 106 5.19 18.08 -14.62
C GLY A 106 4.71 16.97 -15.56
N ILE A 107 4.73 15.71 -15.12
CA ILE A 107 4.19 14.59 -15.92
C ILE A 107 2.70 14.42 -15.61
N ASP A 108 1.87 14.69 -16.62
CA ASP A 108 0.44 14.50 -16.54
C ASP A 108 0.03 13.03 -16.74
N MET A 109 -1.12 12.66 -16.17
CA MET A 109 -1.75 11.37 -16.40
C MET A 109 -2.91 11.52 -17.36
N GLU A 110 -2.94 10.67 -18.38
CA GLU A 110 -4.01 10.58 -19.36
C GLU A 110 -4.99 9.46 -19.00
N GLY A 111 -6.23 9.58 -19.47
CA GLY A 111 -7.31 8.62 -19.23
C GLY A 111 -8.36 9.11 -18.23
N GLU A 112 -9.44 8.34 -18.15
CA GLU A 112 -10.56 8.64 -17.26
C GLU A 112 -10.18 8.41 -15.79
N ARG A 113 -10.52 9.38 -14.94
CA ARG A 113 -10.28 9.30 -13.50
C ARG A 113 -11.52 8.75 -12.80
N ASN A 114 -11.31 8.06 -11.67
CA ASN A 114 -12.37 7.62 -10.78
C ASN A 114 -13.46 6.78 -11.48
N MET A 115 -13.04 5.77 -12.27
CA MET A 115 -13.98 4.87 -12.95
C MET A 115 -14.96 4.19 -11.97
N GLN A 116 -14.51 3.90 -10.74
CA GLN A 116 -15.34 3.25 -9.73
C GLN A 116 -14.82 3.49 -8.31
N ASN A 117 -15.74 3.63 -7.35
CA ASN A 117 -15.46 3.64 -5.92
C ASN A 117 -15.87 2.31 -5.30
N LEU A 118 -14.97 1.71 -4.51
CA LEU A 118 -15.16 0.43 -3.86
C LEU A 118 -14.93 0.59 -2.35
N VAL A 119 -15.76 -0.07 -1.55
CA VAL A 119 -15.51 -0.26 -0.12
C VAL A 119 -14.90 -1.63 0.08
N SER A 120 -13.72 -1.69 0.69
CA SER A 120 -13.03 -2.94 1.02
C SER A 120 -13.23 -3.25 2.50
N VAL A 121 -13.97 -4.32 2.79
CA VAL A 121 -14.22 -4.82 4.15
C VAL A 121 -13.26 -5.97 4.44
N HIS A 122 -12.32 -5.75 5.35
CA HIS A 122 -11.39 -6.77 5.80
C HIS A 122 -12.00 -7.55 6.98
N PHE A 123 -12.00 -8.88 6.90
CA PHE A 123 -12.53 -9.71 8.00
C PHE A 123 -11.84 -11.08 8.05
N LEU A 124 -12.02 -11.75 9.19
CA LEU A 124 -11.54 -13.11 9.43
C LEU A 124 -12.72 -14.07 9.59
N SER A 125 -12.64 -15.22 8.94
CA SER A 125 -13.62 -16.31 9.12
C SER A 125 -12.98 -17.67 8.85
N GLN A 126 -12.57 -18.37 9.90
CA GLN A 126 -11.96 -19.69 9.78
C GLN A 126 -12.92 -20.73 9.17
N ASN A 127 -14.21 -20.65 9.51
CA ASN A 127 -15.21 -21.57 8.99
C ASN A 127 -15.37 -21.41 7.47
N LEU A 128 -15.42 -20.16 6.99
CA LEU A 128 -15.48 -19.88 5.55
C LEU A 128 -14.18 -20.30 4.85
N GLY A 129 -13.01 -20.04 5.47
CA GLY A 129 -11.70 -20.48 4.98
C GLY A 129 -11.64 -21.99 4.75
N LYS A 130 -11.99 -22.78 5.78
CA LYS A 130 -12.02 -24.25 5.69
C LYS A 130 -13.01 -24.73 4.63
N TYR A 131 -14.22 -24.17 4.59
CA TYR A 131 -15.23 -24.54 3.60
C TYR A 131 -14.72 -24.32 2.17
N LEU A 132 -14.20 -23.13 1.87
CA LEU A 132 -13.70 -22.81 0.54
C LEU A 132 -12.44 -23.62 0.19
N LEU A 133 -11.54 -23.86 1.14
CA LEU A 133 -10.34 -24.66 0.90
C LEU A 133 -10.65 -26.09 0.46
N HIS A 134 -11.67 -26.71 1.07
CA HIS A 134 -12.03 -28.11 0.79
C HIS A 134 -12.99 -28.26 -0.39
N GLU A 135 -14.00 -27.39 -0.50
CA GLU A 135 -15.07 -27.57 -1.47
C GLU A 135 -14.83 -26.81 -2.76
N ARG A 136 -14.28 -25.59 -2.67
CA ARG A 136 -14.19 -24.64 -3.81
C ARG A 136 -12.95 -23.73 -3.70
N PRO A 137 -11.74 -24.28 -3.85
CA PRO A 137 -10.53 -23.47 -3.71
C PRO A 137 -10.47 -22.41 -4.81
N GLY A 138 -10.30 -21.16 -4.41
CA GLY A 138 -10.28 -20.02 -5.31
C GLY A 138 -9.69 -18.79 -4.64
N MET A 139 -9.09 -17.91 -5.45
CA MET A 139 -8.56 -16.63 -4.99
C MET A 139 -9.66 -15.55 -4.92
N LEU A 140 -10.61 -15.60 -5.86
CA LEU A 140 -11.66 -14.61 -6.04
C LEU A 140 -13.01 -15.31 -6.19
N PHE A 141 -14.02 -14.80 -5.50
CA PHE A 141 -15.40 -15.26 -5.61
C PHE A 141 -16.29 -14.06 -5.93
N PHE A 142 -16.93 -14.10 -7.11
CA PHE A 142 -17.89 -13.09 -7.50
C PHE A 142 -19.25 -13.40 -6.90
N ILE A 143 -19.82 -12.44 -6.17
CA ILE A 143 -21.10 -12.57 -5.49
C ILE A 143 -22.14 -11.79 -6.27
N PHE A 144 -23.11 -12.52 -6.82
CA PHE A 144 -24.30 -11.98 -7.49
C PHE A 144 -25.54 -12.42 -6.72
N ASN A 145 -25.79 -11.79 -5.58
CA ASN A 145 -26.96 -12.03 -4.76
C ASN A 145 -27.87 -10.78 -4.83
N PRO A 146 -29.20 -10.91 -4.97
CA PRO A 146 -30.12 -9.78 -4.87
C PRO A 146 -29.91 -8.87 -3.65
N GLU A 147 -29.42 -9.42 -2.54
CA GLU A 147 -29.12 -8.68 -1.31
C GLU A 147 -27.69 -8.13 -1.23
N ALA A 148 -26.76 -8.65 -2.06
CA ALA A 148 -25.35 -8.25 -2.02
C ALA A 148 -24.64 -8.50 -3.36
N ILE A 149 -23.95 -7.47 -3.86
CA ILE A 149 -23.09 -7.56 -5.04
C ILE A 149 -21.67 -7.18 -4.63
N GLY A 150 -20.70 -8.05 -4.93
CA GLY A 150 -19.30 -7.78 -4.59
C GLY A 150 -18.33 -8.87 -5.02
N VAL A 151 -17.07 -8.67 -4.68
CA VAL A 151 -15.99 -9.62 -4.91
C VAL A 151 -15.37 -9.98 -3.58
N LEU A 152 -15.40 -11.26 -3.22
CA LEU A 152 -14.69 -11.79 -2.07
C LEU A 152 -13.30 -12.25 -2.52
N VAL A 153 -12.27 -11.63 -1.97
CA VAL A 153 -10.85 -11.97 -2.17
C VAL A 153 -10.39 -12.82 -0.98
N ALA A 154 -9.96 -14.05 -1.24
CA ALA A 154 -9.46 -14.97 -0.24
C ALA A 154 -7.94 -14.86 -0.09
N HIS A 155 -7.46 -13.91 0.71
CA HIS A 155 -6.03 -13.65 0.90
C HIS A 155 -5.28 -14.83 1.52
N ASP A 156 -5.91 -15.53 2.46
CA ASP A 156 -5.34 -16.74 3.06
C ASP A 156 -6.47 -17.64 3.57
N LEU A 157 -6.75 -18.72 2.84
CA LEU A 157 -7.80 -19.66 3.21
C LEU A 157 -7.49 -20.43 4.50
N ASN A 158 -6.21 -20.63 4.84
CA ASN A 158 -5.83 -21.35 6.05
C ASN A 158 -6.07 -20.49 7.29
N GLU A 159 -5.71 -19.21 7.21
CA GLU A 159 -5.96 -18.23 8.28
C GLU A 159 -7.39 -17.68 8.27
N GLY A 160 -8.15 -17.95 7.19
CA GLY A 160 -9.48 -17.40 6.98
C GLY A 160 -9.46 -15.89 6.76
N GLU A 161 -8.44 -15.36 6.08
CA GLU A 161 -8.25 -13.93 5.82
C GLU A 161 -8.94 -13.52 4.51
N PHE A 162 -9.88 -12.59 4.59
CA PHE A 162 -10.70 -12.16 3.46
C PHE A 162 -10.79 -10.65 3.31
N VAL A 163 -11.04 -10.22 2.09
CA VAL A 163 -11.53 -8.87 1.75
C VAL A 163 -12.78 -8.99 0.92
N LEU A 164 -13.88 -8.41 1.38
CA LEU A 164 -15.07 -8.21 0.55
C LEU A 164 -15.03 -6.81 -0.06
N GLN A 165 -14.96 -6.74 -1.38
CA GLN A 165 -15.08 -5.52 -2.14
C GLN A 165 -16.53 -5.31 -2.57
N VAL A 166 -17.16 -4.28 -2.02
CA VAL A 166 -18.54 -3.90 -2.34
C VAL A 166 -18.52 -2.62 -3.17
N ILE A 167 -19.37 -2.58 -4.20
CA ILE A 167 -19.53 -1.39 -5.02
C ILE A 167 -20.26 -0.33 -4.21
N TYR A 168 -19.70 0.87 -4.12
CA TYR A 168 -20.35 2.01 -3.51
C TYR A 168 -20.98 2.90 -4.59
N PHE A 169 -22.30 3.05 -4.53
CA PHE A 169 -23.04 3.99 -5.37
C PHE A 169 -23.37 5.25 -4.56
N GLU A 170 -22.68 6.34 -4.85
CA GLU A 170 -22.83 7.62 -4.14
C GLU A 170 -24.26 8.22 -4.29
N PHE A 171 -24.99 7.84 -5.35
CA PHE A 171 -26.34 8.33 -5.65
C PHE A 171 -27.49 7.61 -4.93
N LEU A 172 -27.22 6.57 -4.12
CA LEU A 172 -28.25 5.78 -3.43
C LEU A 172 -28.43 6.13 -1.95
N VAL A 173 -27.77 7.18 -1.44
CA VAL A 173 -28.05 7.72 -0.09
C VAL A 173 -28.95 8.96 -0.23
N PRO A 174 -30.27 8.87 0.05
CA PRO A 174 -31.08 10.06 0.20
C PRO A 174 -30.54 10.84 1.40
N THR A 175 -30.32 12.14 1.21
CA THR A 175 -29.83 13.09 2.23
C THR A 175 -30.78 13.31 3.43
N SER A 176 -31.72 12.41 3.68
CA SER A 176 -32.61 12.47 4.85
C SER A 176 -33.24 11.11 5.17
N LYS A 177 -32.50 10.24 5.86
CA LYS A 177 -32.98 9.43 7.00
C LYS A 177 -31.84 8.58 7.55
N SER A 178 -31.76 8.55 8.87
CA SER A 178 -30.84 7.73 9.66
C SER A 178 -30.70 6.31 9.11
N LEU A 179 -29.48 5.94 8.71
CA LEU A 179 -29.10 4.54 8.56
C LEU A 179 -29.14 3.90 9.95
N SER A 180 -30.18 3.12 10.24
CA SER A 180 -30.10 2.11 11.27
C SER A 180 -29.09 1.07 10.81
N ALA A 181 -28.11 0.79 11.66
CA ALA A 181 -27.19 -0.32 11.51
C ALA A 181 -28.00 -1.63 11.54
N SER A 182 -28.39 -2.13 10.36
CA SER A 182 -29.24 -3.32 10.25
C SER A 182 -28.85 -4.24 9.08
N TYR A 183 -27.67 -4.05 8.48
CA TYR A 183 -27.18 -4.88 7.38
C TYR A 183 -25.75 -5.39 7.61
N LEU A 184 -25.43 -5.69 8.86
CA LEU A 184 -24.29 -6.51 9.25
C LEU A 184 -24.78 -7.46 10.35
N VAL A 185 -25.24 -8.63 9.92
CA VAL A 185 -25.32 -9.83 10.77
C VAL A 185 -24.19 -10.74 10.33
#